data_AF-A0A2W1JLV0-F1
#
_entry.id   AF-A0A2W1JLV0-F1
#
_cell.length_a   1.000
_cell.length_b   1.000
_cell.length_c   1.000
_cell.angle_alpha   90.00
_cell.angle_beta   90.00
_cell.angle_gamma   90.00
#
_symmetry.space_group_name_H-M   'P 1'
#
loop_
_entity.id
_entity.type
_entity.pdbx_description
1 polymer ?
#
loop_
_entity_poly.entity_id
_entity_poly.type
_entity_poly.pdbx_seq_one_letter_code
_entity_poly.pdbx_strand_id
1 'polypeptide(L)'
;MNQQDILNQIVAEFHKDPGNQIIIGMTELTEFASEEIGKEVTPEDLCEALQAHHNEQAGEEHLNIVDAASALCNQVADRCWGECLDEDYDEWDEVDISIDWEDVDLNTSDNLYATIRPC
;
A
#
# COMPACT_ATOMS: atom_id res chain seq x y z
N MET A 1 -18.91 -4.39 34.21
CA MET A 1 -17.91 -3.83 33.28
C MET A 1 -16.86 -3.16 34.12
N ASN A 2 -15.65 -3.71 34.10
CA ASN A 2 -14.49 -3.25 34.84
C ASN A 2 -13.86 -2.06 34.10
N GLN A 3 -13.17 -1.16 34.79
CA GLN A 3 -12.35 -0.09 34.22
C GLN A 3 -11.41 -0.59 33.09
N GLN A 4 -10.92 -1.82 33.21
CA GLN A 4 -10.09 -2.47 32.19
C GLN A 4 -10.84 -2.75 30.87
N ASP A 5 -12.14 -3.09 30.94
CA ASP A 5 -12.95 -3.37 29.75
C ASP A 5 -13.24 -2.08 28.96
N ILE A 6 -13.40 -0.96 29.67
CA ILE A 6 -13.63 0.37 29.09
C ILE A 6 -12.36 0.86 28.36
N LEU A 7 -11.19 0.62 28.94
CA LEU A 7 -9.90 0.93 28.32
C LEU A 7 -9.70 0.14 27.02
N ASN A 8 -9.97 -1.17 27.04
CA ASN A 8 -9.85 -2.02 25.85
C ASN A 8 -10.82 -1.60 24.73
N GLN A 9 -12.01 -1.12 25.09
CA GLN A 9 -13.02 -0.67 24.13
C GLN A 9 -12.62 0.65 23.45
N ILE A 10 -12.00 1.58 24.19
CA ILE A 10 -11.49 2.86 23.65
C ILE A 10 -10.27 2.64 22.75
N VAL A 11 -9.35 1.74 23.14
CA VAL A 11 -8.18 1.38 22.31
C VAL A 11 -8.62 0.68 21.02
N ALA A 12 -9.62 -0.20 21.08
CA ALA A 12 -10.22 -0.81 19.89
C ALA A 12 -11.00 0.20 19.02
N GLU A 13 -11.54 1.29 19.58
CA GLU A 13 -12.11 2.40 18.80
C GLU A 13 -11.05 3.30 18.17
N PHE A 14 -9.86 3.39 18.75
CA PHE A 14 -8.72 4.14 18.21
C PHE A 14 -7.96 3.36 17.12
N HIS A 15 -7.82 2.04 17.22
CA HIS A 15 -7.36 1.21 16.08
C HIS A 15 -8.38 1.17 14.93
N LYS A 16 -9.63 1.56 15.19
CA LYS A 16 -10.63 1.82 14.15
C LYS A 16 -10.54 3.22 13.56
N ASP A 17 -9.58 4.06 13.97
CA ASP A 17 -9.47 5.45 13.51
C ASP A 17 -9.15 5.48 11.99
N PRO A 18 -10.15 5.73 11.14
CA PRO A 18 -10.04 5.60 9.69
C PRO A 18 -9.24 6.76 9.06
N GLY A 19 -8.70 7.68 9.88
CA GLY A 19 -7.87 8.79 9.45
C GLY A 19 -6.38 8.45 9.30
N ASN A 20 -5.88 7.41 9.96
CA ASN A 20 -4.51 6.92 9.74
C ASN A 20 -4.50 6.06 8.48
N GLN A 21 -4.52 6.73 7.35
CA GLN A 21 -4.28 6.14 6.05
C GLN A 21 -2.94 6.64 5.52
N ILE A 22 -2.22 5.77 4.85
CA ILE A 22 -0.99 6.15 4.17
C ILE A 22 -1.37 6.41 2.73
N ILE A 23 -0.98 7.58 2.22
CA ILE A 23 -1.16 7.96 0.83
C ILE A 23 0.22 7.91 0.19
N ILE A 24 0.41 7.01 -0.77
CA ILE A 24 1.64 6.93 -1.56
C ILE A 24 1.33 7.45 -2.96
N GLY A 25 2.09 8.44 -3.40
CA GLY A 25 1.93 9.05 -4.72
C GLY A 25 2.46 8.18 -5.84
N MET A 26 2.03 8.49 -7.06
CA MET A 26 2.48 7.83 -8.29
C MET A 26 4.01 7.80 -8.44
N THR A 27 4.69 8.89 -8.08
CA THR A 27 6.15 8.99 -8.22
C THR A 27 6.85 7.96 -7.35
N GLU A 28 6.48 7.87 -6.07
CA GLU A 28 7.10 6.91 -5.15
C GLU A 28 6.82 5.46 -5.57
N LEU A 29 5.58 5.17 -6.02
CA LEU A 29 5.19 3.85 -6.50
C LEU A 29 6.00 3.41 -7.73
N THR A 30 6.15 4.31 -8.71
CA THR A 30 6.84 4.01 -9.98
C THR A 30 8.35 3.97 -9.82
N GLU A 31 8.94 4.84 -9.00
CA GLU A 31 10.37 4.80 -8.67
C GLU A 31 10.72 3.49 -7.96
N PHE A 32 9.97 3.13 -6.90
CA PHE A 32 10.20 1.87 -6.19
C PHE A 32 10.01 0.66 -7.09
N ALA A 33 8.90 0.61 -7.85
CA ALA A 33 8.64 -0.49 -8.76
C ALA A 33 9.76 -0.63 -9.81
N SER A 34 10.30 0.50 -10.30
CA SER A 34 11.40 0.49 -11.26
C SER A 34 12.68 -0.15 -10.72
N GLU A 35 13.01 0.17 -9.46
CA GLU A 35 14.17 -0.40 -8.78
C GLU A 35 13.98 -1.91 -8.53
N GLU A 36 12.81 -2.30 -8.02
CA GLU A 36 12.51 -3.68 -7.65
C GLU A 36 12.56 -4.64 -8.86
N ILE A 37 12.03 -4.22 -10.00
CA ILE A 37 11.99 -5.06 -11.21
C ILE A 37 13.19 -4.84 -12.14
N GLY A 38 14.06 -3.86 -11.85
CA GLY A 38 15.28 -3.57 -12.61
C GLY A 38 15.05 -2.98 -14.01
N LYS A 39 13.90 -2.35 -14.26
CA LYS A 39 13.59 -1.59 -15.50
C LYS A 39 12.74 -0.38 -15.17
N GLU A 40 12.78 0.65 -16.01
CA GLU A 40 11.94 1.83 -15.85
C GLU A 40 10.44 1.47 -15.92
N VAL A 41 9.67 1.93 -14.94
CA VAL A 41 8.21 1.89 -14.87
C VAL A 41 7.73 3.32 -14.89
N THR A 42 6.95 3.68 -15.91
CA THR A 42 6.32 4.99 -16.00
C THR A 42 4.96 5.01 -15.29
N PRO A 43 4.44 6.20 -14.96
CA PRO A 43 3.06 6.36 -14.51
C PRO A 43 2.03 5.69 -15.45
N GLU A 44 2.23 5.78 -16.76
CA GLU A 44 1.37 5.15 -17.75
C GLU A 44 1.41 3.62 -17.66
N ASP A 45 2.60 3.03 -17.47
CA ASP A 45 2.78 1.58 -17.33
C ASP A 45 2.06 1.06 -16.07
N LEU A 46 2.16 1.78 -14.95
CA LEU A 46 1.49 1.40 -13.71
C LEU A 46 -0.04 1.52 -13.85
N CYS A 47 -0.54 2.58 -14.48
CA CYS A 47 -1.97 2.72 -14.78
C CYS A 47 -2.48 1.59 -15.68
N GLU A 48 -1.76 1.26 -16.75
CA GLU A 48 -2.12 0.15 -17.66
C GLU A 48 -2.12 -1.18 -16.91
N ALA A 49 -1.10 -1.44 -16.09
CA ALA A 49 -0.98 -2.66 -15.31
C ALA A 49 -2.13 -2.82 -14.30
N LEU A 50 -2.50 -1.75 -13.58
CA LEU A 50 -3.62 -1.75 -12.64
C LEU A 50 -4.96 -1.95 -13.34
N GLN A 51 -5.18 -1.31 -14.49
CA GLN A 51 -6.39 -1.51 -15.30
C GLN A 51 -6.47 -2.94 -15.84
N ALA A 52 -5.37 -3.49 -16.33
CA ALA A 52 -5.31 -4.87 -16.81
C ALA A 52 -5.55 -5.87 -15.67
N HIS A 53 -5.00 -5.62 -14.49
CA HIS A 53 -5.23 -6.42 -13.29
C HIS A 53 -6.70 -6.39 -12.86
N HIS A 54 -7.31 -5.20 -12.79
CA HIS A 54 -8.73 -5.03 -12.45
C HIS A 54 -9.67 -5.74 -13.44
N ASN A 55 -9.35 -5.72 -14.73
CA ASN A 55 -10.16 -6.33 -15.78
C ASN A 55 -9.87 -7.83 -15.99
N GLU A 56 -9.07 -8.47 -15.13
CA GLU A 56 -8.62 -9.87 -15.27
C GLU A 56 -7.92 -10.15 -16.61
N GLN A 57 -7.22 -9.14 -17.15
CA GLN A 57 -6.50 -9.16 -18.43
C GLN A 57 -4.99 -8.98 -18.25
N ALA A 58 -4.48 -9.00 -17.01
CA ALA A 58 -3.07 -8.85 -16.71
C ALA A 58 -2.22 -9.98 -17.31
N GLY A 59 -1.18 -9.60 -18.04
CA GLY A 59 -0.08 -10.49 -18.39
C GLY A 59 0.97 -10.51 -17.29
N GLU A 60 2.00 -11.34 -17.45
CA GLU A 60 3.12 -11.46 -16.50
C GLU A 60 3.77 -10.12 -16.17
N GLU A 61 3.97 -9.27 -17.18
CA GLU A 61 4.54 -7.94 -16.99
C GLU A 61 3.67 -7.02 -16.14
N HIS A 62 2.35 -7.04 -16.35
CA HIS A 62 1.40 -6.26 -15.56
C HIS A 62 1.39 -6.72 -14.10
N LEU A 63 1.40 -8.05 -13.88
CA LEU A 63 1.44 -8.62 -12.53
C LEU A 63 2.72 -8.20 -11.80
N ASN A 64 3.88 -8.30 -12.45
CA ASN A 64 5.15 -7.90 -11.85
C ASN A 64 5.17 -6.41 -11.45
N ILE A 65 4.58 -5.53 -12.25
CA ILE A 65 4.49 -4.10 -11.94
C ILE A 65 3.58 -3.85 -10.72
N VAL A 66 2.40 -4.49 -10.69
CA VAL A 66 1.44 -4.35 -9.58
C VAL A 66 1.99 -4.95 -8.29
N ASP A 67 2.67 -6.09 -8.36
CA ASP A 67 3.30 -6.74 -7.20
C ASP A 67 4.42 -5.87 -6.64
N ALA A 68 5.27 -5.29 -7.48
CA ALA A 68 6.35 -4.40 -7.05
C ALA A 68 5.81 -3.12 -6.40
N ALA A 69 4.79 -2.49 -6.98
CA ALA A 69 4.13 -1.33 -6.37
C ALA A 69 3.44 -1.69 -5.04
N SER A 70 2.82 -2.88 -4.96
CA SER A 70 2.19 -3.37 -3.73
C SER A 70 3.22 -3.71 -2.64
N ALA A 71 4.43 -4.16 -3.02
CA ALA A 71 5.51 -4.42 -2.08
C ALA A 71 5.91 -3.16 -1.30
N LEU A 72 5.96 -1.99 -1.96
CA LEU A 72 6.16 -0.71 -1.27
C LEU A 72 5.05 -0.46 -0.23
N CYS A 73 3.78 -0.66 -0.62
CA CYS A 73 2.65 -0.47 0.27
C CYS A 73 2.74 -1.34 1.52
N ASN A 74 3.06 -2.63 1.37
CA ASN A 74 3.25 -3.54 2.49
C ASN A 74 4.43 -3.10 3.38
N GLN A 75 5.59 -2.82 2.78
CA GLN A 75 6.77 -2.38 3.52
C GLN A 75 6.55 -1.10 4.35
N VAL A 76 5.79 -0.15 3.81
CA VAL A 76 5.45 1.09 4.51
C VAL A 76 4.43 0.82 5.61
N ALA A 77 3.46 -0.07 5.37
CA ALA A 77 2.49 -0.49 6.36
C ALA A 77 3.14 -1.22 7.56
N ASP A 78 4.02 -2.18 7.30
CA ASP A 78 4.74 -2.93 8.34
C ASP A 78 5.53 -2.00 9.26
N ARG A 79 6.17 -0.96 8.68
CA ARG A 79 6.89 0.06 9.46
C ARG A 79 5.99 1.01 10.24
N CYS A 80 4.77 1.21 9.79
CA CYS A 80 3.83 2.16 10.38
C CYS A 80 2.92 1.53 11.43
N TRP A 81 2.55 0.26 11.26
CA TRP A 81 1.58 -0.45 12.09
C TRP A 81 2.08 -1.78 12.65
N GLY A 82 3.16 -2.34 12.11
CA GLY A 82 3.77 -3.58 12.58
C GLY A 82 4.62 -3.35 13.82
N GLU A 83 4.88 -4.43 14.57
CA GLU A 83 5.87 -4.40 15.65
C GLU A 83 7.27 -4.53 15.05
N CYS A 84 8.21 -3.69 15.46
CA CYS A 84 9.61 -3.85 15.08
C CYS A 84 10.17 -5.09 15.79
N LEU A 85 10.58 -6.09 15.01
CA LEU A 85 11.18 -7.32 15.51
C LEU A 85 12.67 -7.16 15.72
N ASP A 86 13.35 -6.49 14.78
CA ASP A 86 14.78 -6.20 14.84
C ASP A 86 15.13 -4.95 14.00
N GLU A 87 15.51 -3.86 14.68
CA GLU A 87 15.89 -2.60 14.02
C GLU A 87 17.20 -2.72 13.21
N ASP A 88 18.13 -3.59 13.62
CA ASP A 88 19.44 -3.75 12.95
C ASP A 88 19.29 -4.49 11.61
N TYR A 89 18.23 -5.27 11.46
CA TYR A 89 17.91 -6.05 10.25
C TYR A 89 16.68 -5.54 9.50
N ASP A 90 16.08 -4.43 9.93
CA ASP A 90 14.88 -3.82 9.32
C ASP A 90 13.72 -4.85 9.21
N GLU A 91 13.56 -5.65 10.27
CA GLU A 91 12.56 -6.72 10.35
C GLU A 91 11.34 -6.22 11.13
N TRP A 92 10.17 -6.30 10.50
CA TRP A 92 8.89 -5.82 11.01
C TRP A 92 7.86 -6.94 10.89
N ASP A 93 6.96 -7.03 11.86
CA ASP A 93 5.80 -7.91 11.75
C ASP A 93 4.92 -7.46 10.57
N GLU A 94 4.51 -8.42 9.76
CA GLU A 94 3.63 -8.20 8.61
C GLU A 94 2.23 -7.75 9.08
N VAL A 95 1.73 -6.68 8.47
CA VAL A 95 0.40 -6.15 8.75
C VAL A 95 -0.53 -6.46 7.59
N ASP A 96 -1.67 -7.08 7.91
CA ASP A 96 -2.75 -7.22 6.94
C ASP A 96 -3.24 -5.83 6.53
N ILE A 97 -3.19 -5.53 5.23
CA ILE A 97 -3.61 -4.22 4.69
C ILE A 97 -4.63 -4.34 3.56
N SER A 98 -5.39 -3.26 3.39
CA SER A 98 -6.16 -2.97 2.19
C SER A 98 -5.46 -1.87 1.41
N ILE A 99 -5.31 -2.06 0.10
CA ILE A 99 -4.78 -1.06 -0.82
C ILE A 99 -5.91 -0.64 -1.76
N ASP A 100 -6.31 0.62 -1.66
CA ASP A 100 -7.23 1.25 -2.61
C ASP A 100 -6.44 2.10 -3.59
N TRP A 101 -6.54 1.77 -4.88
CA TRP A 101 -5.96 2.54 -5.96
C TRP A 101 -6.96 3.61 -6.39
N GLU A 102 -6.70 4.86 -6.02
CA GLU A 102 -7.57 5.98 -6.34
C GLU A 102 -6.98 6.80 -7.50
N ASP A 103 -7.83 7.13 -8.45
CA ASP A 103 -7.50 7.99 -9.57
C ASP A 103 -8.42 9.21 -9.53
N VAL A 104 -7.86 10.41 -9.41
CA VAL A 104 -8.68 11.65 -9.45
C VAL A 104 -9.16 11.95 -10.88
N ASP A 105 -8.59 11.33 -11.91
CA ASP A 105 -9.15 11.36 -13.27
C ASP A 105 -8.46 10.29 -14.13
N LEU A 106 -9.14 9.18 -14.46
CA LEU A 106 -8.67 8.03 -15.29
C LEU A 106 -8.13 8.39 -16.69
N ASN A 107 -8.08 9.68 -17.02
CA ASN A 107 -7.54 10.24 -18.25
C ASN A 107 -6.22 11.00 -18.05
N THR A 108 -5.70 11.10 -16.82
CA THR A 108 -4.42 11.73 -16.49
C THR A 108 -3.69 10.90 -15.45
N SER A 109 -2.57 10.29 -15.85
CA SER A 109 -1.63 9.54 -15.00
C SER A 109 -1.05 10.35 -13.83
N ASP A 110 -1.19 11.68 -13.88
CA ASP A 110 -0.64 12.62 -12.89
C ASP A 110 -1.29 12.55 -11.49
N ASN A 111 -2.43 11.85 -11.33
CA ASN A 111 -3.20 11.87 -10.07
C ASN A 111 -3.45 10.51 -9.43
N LEU A 112 -2.81 9.42 -9.89
CA LEU A 112 -2.93 8.14 -9.20
C LEU A 112 -2.24 8.19 -7.83
N TYR A 113 -2.89 7.66 -6.81
CA TYR A 113 -2.25 7.35 -5.53
C TYR A 113 -2.82 6.07 -4.93
N ALA A 114 -1.99 5.40 -4.12
CA ALA A 114 -2.42 4.27 -3.30
C ALA A 114 -2.80 4.77 -1.92
N THR A 115 -4.00 4.40 -1.47
CA THR A 115 -4.44 4.62 -0.10
C THR A 115 -4.39 3.29 0.65
N ILE A 116 -3.60 3.26 1.72
CA ILE A 116 -3.34 2.05 2.50
C ILE A 116 -4.01 2.18 3.86
N ARG A 117 -4.69 1.12 4.30
CA ARG A 117 -5.32 1.01 5.63
C ARG A 117 -5.05 -0.37 6.23
N PRO A 118 -4.83 -0.49 7.55
CA PRO A 118 -4.71 -1.78 8.23
C PRO A 118 -6.07 -2.49 8.30
N CYS A 119 -6.06 -3.83 8.23
CA CYS A 119 -7.23 -4.72 8.19
C CYS A 119 -7.43 -5.54 9.47
#